data_AF-G5ADB5-F1
#
_entry.id   AF-G5ADB5-F1
#
_cell.length_a   1.000
_cell.length_b   1.000
_cell.length_c   1.000
_cell.angle_alpha   90.00
_cell.angle_beta   90.00
_cell.angle_gamma   90.00
#
_symmetry.space_group_name_H-M   'P 1'
#
loop_
_entity.id
_entity.type
_entity.pdbx_description
1 polymer ?
#
loop_
_entity_poly.entity_id
_entity_poly.type
_entity_poly.pdbx_seq_one_letter_code
_entity_poly.pdbx_strand_id
1 'polypeptide(L)'
;MVDSCDIEFDGVTAFGTDSAATYRYSIALKDSKMNFSVEDRSSKKQWFKGGLEVTDYVTADNVITGATAADYFQCFKEALSCAPGDDGKDSQRKLRILESGDLELEFVLTLRVLRSTWEAKY
;
A
#
# COMPACT_ATOMS: atom_id res chain seq x y z
N MET A 1 15.05 22.16 10.66
CA MET A 1 13.60 21.99 10.54
C MET A 1 13.40 21.07 9.36
N VAL A 2 13.01 19.81 9.58
CA VAL A 2 12.65 18.93 8.47
C VAL A 2 11.27 19.38 8.04
N ASP A 3 11.15 19.82 6.80
CA ASP A 3 9.85 20.06 6.17
C ASP A 3 9.02 18.78 6.31
N SER A 4 7.92 18.85 7.05
CA SER A 4 6.86 17.85 6.98
C SER A 4 6.31 17.92 5.56
N CYS A 5 6.87 17.11 4.66
CA CYS A 5 6.38 17.03 3.29
C CYS A 5 5.04 16.29 3.36
N ASP A 6 3.97 17.07 3.46
CA ASP A 6 2.63 16.54 3.38
C ASP A 6 2.35 16.15 1.93
N ILE A 7 2.30 14.85 1.67
CA ILE A 7 2.09 14.30 0.32
C ILE A 7 0.81 13.48 0.35
N GLU A 8 -0.02 13.65 -0.67
CA GLU A 8 -1.27 12.91 -0.83
C GLU A 8 -1.41 12.48 -2.29
N PHE A 9 -1.90 11.26 -2.49
CA PHE A 9 -2.11 10.69 -3.80
C PHE A 9 -3.40 9.89 -3.84
N ASP A 10 -4.22 10.18 -4.85
CA ASP A 10 -5.46 9.48 -5.14
C ASP A 10 -5.30 8.64 -6.40
N GLY A 11 -5.88 7.44 -6.39
CA GLY A 11 -5.84 6.55 -7.53
C GLY A 11 -7.04 5.61 -7.60
N VAL A 12 -7.08 4.85 -8.69
CA VAL A 12 -8.00 3.73 -8.86
C VAL A 12 -7.17 2.48 -9.07
N THR A 13 -7.52 1.40 -8.38
CA THR A 13 -6.82 0.12 -8.46
C THR A 13 -7.81 -1.05 -8.48
N ALA A 14 -7.32 -2.23 -8.83
CA ALA A 14 -8.03 -3.49 -8.70
C ALA A 14 -7.07 -4.53 -8.09
N PHE A 15 -7.61 -5.38 -7.22
CA PHE A 15 -6.83 -6.31 -6.38
C PHE A 15 -6.82 -7.75 -6.90
N GLY A 16 -7.28 -7.99 -8.14
CA GLY A 16 -7.26 -9.31 -8.77
C GLY A 16 -7.19 -9.20 -10.29
N THR A 17 -6.53 -10.16 -10.94
CA THR A 17 -6.34 -10.23 -12.40
C THR A 17 -7.66 -10.27 -13.16
N ASP A 18 -8.68 -10.91 -12.60
CA ASP A 18 -10.01 -11.07 -13.21
C ASP A 18 -11.09 -10.25 -12.48
N SER A 19 -10.70 -9.35 -11.58
CA SER A 19 -11.68 -8.64 -10.75
C SER A 19 -12.31 -7.48 -11.53
N ALA A 20 -13.61 -7.60 -11.80
CA ALA A 20 -14.42 -6.47 -12.27
C ALA A 20 -14.58 -5.38 -11.19
N ALA A 21 -14.26 -5.68 -9.93
CA ALA A 21 -14.34 -4.72 -8.84
C ALA A 21 -13.16 -3.74 -8.91
N THR A 22 -13.48 -2.45 -8.96
CA THR A 22 -12.49 -1.37 -8.94
C THR A 22 -12.65 -0.58 -7.66
N TYR A 23 -11.52 -0.15 -7.11
CA TYR A 23 -11.44 0.55 -5.84
C TYR A 23 -10.80 1.91 -6.06
N ARG A 24 -11.32 2.95 -5.41
CA ARG A 24 -10.59 4.21 -5.25
C ARG A 24 -9.75 4.09 -3.99
N TYR A 25 -8.53 4.58 -4.04
CA TYR A 25 -7.70 4.66 -2.85
C TYR A 25 -7.09 6.05 -2.74
N SER A 26 -6.84 6.47 -1.51
CA SER A 26 -6.02 7.62 -1.20
C SER A 26 -4.95 7.19 -0.22
N ILE A 27 -3.70 7.55 -0.50
CA ILE A 27 -2.59 7.42 0.44
C ILE A 27 -2.05 8.81 0.73
N ALA A 28 -1.86 9.12 2.00
CA ALA A 28 -1.27 10.39 2.42
C ALA A 28 -0.19 10.17 3.47
N LEU A 29 0.87 10.95 3.42
CA LEU A 29 1.87 11.09 4.47
C LEU A 29 1.72 12.50 5.03
N LYS A 30 1.28 12.63 6.29
CA LYS A 30 1.09 13.92 6.99
C LYS A 30 1.76 13.83 8.35
N ASP A 31 2.58 14.81 8.70
CA ASP A 31 3.36 14.79 9.95
C ASP A 31 4.18 13.49 10.16
N SER A 32 4.74 12.93 9.07
CA SER A 32 5.42 11.62 9.05
C SER A 32 4.52 10.42 9.40
N LYS A 33 3.20 10.60 9.43
CA LYS A 33 2.21 9.55 9.66
C LYS A 33 1.45 9.23 8.39
N MET A 34 1.30 7.93 8.12
CA MET A 34 0.65 7.45 6.92
C MET A 34 -0.85 7.28 7.15
N ASN A 35 -1.63 7.67 6.14
CA ASN A 35 -3.07 7.53 6.09
C ASN A 35 -3.44 6.77 4.84
N PHE A 36 -4.40 5.86 4.98
CA PHE A 36 -4.89 5.03 3.90
C PHE A 36 -6.42 5.08 3.88
N SER A 37 -6.98 5.33 2.71
CA SER A 37 -8.41 5.20 2.44
C SER A 37 -8.63 4.26 1.26
N VAL A 38 -9.69 3.46 1.33
CA VAL A 38 -10.15 2.62 0.22
C VAL A 38 -11.66 2.72 0.13
N GLU A 39 -12.16 2.94 -1.09
CA GLU A 39 -13.57 2.88 -1.44
C GLU A 39 -13.77 1.76 -2.47
N ASP A 40 -14.66 0.83 -2.20
CA ASP A 40 -15.24 -0.04 -3.23
C ASP A 40 -16.22 0.79 -4.08
N ARG A 41 -15.91 0.95 -5.38
CA ARG A 41 -16.71 1.81 -6.25
C ARG A 41 -18.10 1.24 -6.56
N SER A 42 -18.29 -0.06 -6.41
CA SER A 42 -19.54 -0.77 -6.67
C SER A 42 -20.46 -0.70 -5.46
N SER A 43 -19.98 -1.13 -4.29
CA SER A 43 -20.78 -1.13 -3.06
C SER A 43 -20.83 0.20 -2.34
N LYS A 44 -19.93 1.15 -2.68
CA LYS A 44 -19.71 2.43 -1.99
C LYS A 44 -19.27 2.29 -0.53
N LYS A 45 -18.87 1.10 -0.09
CA LYS A 45 -18.24 0.91 1.20
C LYS A 45 -16.87 1.57 1.21
N GLN A 46 -16.56 2.25 2.32
CA GLN A 46 -15.32 2.96 2.52
C GLN A 46 -14.66 2.51 3.81
N TRP A 47 -13.33 2.39 3.77
CA TRP A 47 -12.49 2.06 4.90
C TRP A 47 -11.39 3.11 4.99
N PHE A 48 -11.08 3.52 6.22
CA PHE A 48 -10.04 4.50 6.49
C PHE A 48 -9.20 4.04 7.69
N LYS A 49 -7.89 4.15 7.55
CA LYS A 49 -6.94 3.96 8.64
C LYS A 49 -5.87 5.04 8.54
N GLY A 50 -5.79 5.88 9.57
CA GLY A 50 -4.88 7.03 9.61
C GLY A 50 -4.00 7.05 10.85
N GLY A 51 -3.03 7.96 10.83
CA GLY A 51 -2.11 8.20 11.93
C GLY A 51 -1.05 7.10 12.08
N LEU A 52 -0.78 6.33 11.02
CA LEU A 52 0.13 5.19 11.07
C LEU A 52 1.57 5.65 11.19
N GLU A 53 2.21 5.25 12.27
CA GLU A 53 3.64 5.43 12.50
C GLU A 53 4.42 4.37 11.74
N VAL A 54 5.71 4.60 11.52
CA VAL A 54 6.57 3.65 10.77
C VAL A 54 6.48 2.24 11.36
N THR A 55 6.41 2.11 12.68
CA THR A 55 6.30 0.82 13.38
C THR A 55 4.97 0.10 13.17
N ASP A 56 3.93 0.77 12.65
CA ASP A 56 2.63 0.14 12.37
C ASP A 56 2.63 -0.65 11.06
N TYR A 57 3.57 -0.35 10.15
CA TYR A 57 3.68 -1.00 8.84
C TYR A 57 5.07 -1.54 8.51
N VAL A 58 6.09 -1.19 9.31
CA VAL A 58 7.46 -1.73 9.21
C VAL A 58 7.69 -2.73 10.34
N THR A 59 7.98 -3.96 9.96
CA THR A 59 8.40 -5.06 10.82
C THR A 59 9.89 -5.35 10.61
N ALA A 60 10.46 -6.24 11.42
CA ALA A 60 11.84 -6.71 11.22
C ALA A 60 12.04 -7.40 9.86
N ASP A 61 10.99 -7.96 9.25
CA ASP A 61 11.06 -8.71 8.00
C ASP A 61 11.01 -7.82 6.76
N ASN A 62 10.42 -6.62 6.86
CA ASN A 62 10.26 -5.69 5.74
C ASN A 62 11.04 -4.38 5.89
N VAL A 63 11.88 -4.26 6.94
CA VAL A 63 12.69 -3.06 7.17
C VAL A 63 13.76 -2.90 6.09
N ILE A 64 13.73 -1.73 5.45
CA ILE A 64 14.76 -1.29 4.51
C ILE A 64 15.69 -0.34 5.24
N THR A 65 16.97 -0.69 5.31
CA THR A 65 17.96 0.13 6.03
C THR A 65 18.06 1.52 5.40
N GLY A 66 17.85 2.56 6.22
CA GLY A 66 17.92 3.96 5.78
C GLY A 66 16.65 4.50 5.11
N ALA A 67 15.60 3.68 4.93
CA ALA A 67 14.34 4.13 4.37
C ALA A 67 13.54 4.99 5.37
N THR A 68 12.99 6.08 4.85
CA THR A 68 12.11 7.01 5.54
C THR A 68 10.64 6.66 5.30
N ALA A 69 9.72 7.27 6.07
CA ALA A 69 8.28 7.12 5.81
C ALA A 69 7.89 7.54 4.38
N ALA A 70 8.60 8.49 3.77
CA ALA A 70 8.38 8.92 2.39
C ALA A 70 8.79 7.85 1.36
N ASP A 71 9.85 7.07 1.64
CA ASP A 71 10.27 5.97 0.78
C ASP A 71 9.24 4.83 0.80
N TYR A 72 8.73 4.49 1.99
CA TYR A 72 7.63 3.52 2.11
C TYR A 72 6.34 4.03 1.46
N PHE A 73 6.00 5.32 1.61
CA PHE A 73 4.87 5.95 0.91
C PHE A 73 4.98 5.74 -0.60
N GLN A 74 6.16 5.97 -1.18
CA GLN A 74 6.38 5.76 -2.61
C GLN A 74 6.23 4.28 -2.99
N CYS A 75 6.73 3.35 -2.17
CA CYS A 75 6.53 1.91 -2.40
C CYS A 75 5.05 1.52 -2.45
N PHE A 76 4.24 2.00 -1.49
CA PHE A 76 2.79 1.73 -1.47
C PHE A 76 2.07 2.37 -2.66
N LYS A 77 2.42 3.61 -3.01
CA LYS A 77 1.87 4.30 -4.17
C LYS A 77 2.16 3.54 -5.46
N GLU A 78 3.40 3.13 -5.68
CA GLU A 78 3.80 2.36 -6.87
C GLU A 78 3.09 1.02 -6.92
N ALA A 79 2.96 0.35 -5.77
CA ALA A 79 2.17 -0.86 -5.66
C ALA A 79 0.75 -0.59 -6.15
N LEU A 80 0.03 0.38 -5.58
CA LEU A 80 -1.38 0.58 -5.91
C LEU A 80 -1.62 1.13 -7.32
N SER A 81 -0.63 1.82 -7.89
CA SER A 81 -0.71 2.40 -9.23
C SER A 81 -0.46 1.38 -10.35
N CYS A 82 0.17 0.25 -10.06
CA CYS A 82 0.43 -0.80 -11.04
C CYS A 82 -0.87 -1.48 -11.50
N ALA A 83 -1.00 -1.72 -12.80
CA ALA A 83 -2.19 -2.34 -13.38
C ALA A 83 -2.32 -3.81 -12.90
N PRO A 84 -3.55 -4.31 -12.63
CA PRO A 84 -3.76 -5.72 -12.32
C PRO A 84 -3.25 -6.59 -13.47
N GLY A 85 -2.37 -7.55 -13.19
CA GLY A 85 -1.80 -8.44 -14.22
C GLY A 85 -0.60 -7.89 -15.00
N ASP A 86 -0.21 -6.61 -14.80
CA ASP A 86 1.15 -6.12 -15.09
C ASP A 86 2.10 -6.39 -13.91
N ASP A 87 1.63 -7.24 -13.00
CA ASP A 87 2.37 -7.86 -11.93
C ASP A 87 3.44 -8.75 -12.58
N GLY A 88 4.55 -8.17 -13.01
CA GLY A 88 5.70 -8.92 -13.49
C GLY A 88 6.28 -9.75 -12.36
N LYS A 89 5.63 -10.85 -11.95
CA LYS A 89 5.91 -11.76 -10.81
C LYS A 89 6.20 -11.15 -9.44
N ASP A 90 6.42 -9.85 -9.34
CA ASP A 90 7.18 -9.21 -8.28
C ASP A 90 6.27 -8.42 -7.31
N SER A 91 5.02 -8.12 -7.63
CA SER A 91 4.15 -7.37 -6.72
C SER A 91 2.77 -8.02 -6.64
N GLN A 92 2.36 -8.52 -5.48
CA GLN A 92 0.99 -9.00 -5.26
C GLN A 92 0.26 -8.08 -4.30
N ARG A 93 -0.99 -7.76 -4.63
CA ARG A 93 -1.88 -6.98 -3.77
C ARG A 93 -3.14 -7.81 -3.57
N LYS A 94 -3.48 -8.15 -2.33
CA LYS A 94 -4.70 -8.88 -2.00
C LYS A 94 -5.55 -8.04 -1.06
N LEU A 95 -6.85 -8.06 -1.31
CA LEU A 95 -7.84 -7.41 -0.47
C LEU A 95 -8.80 -8.48 0.02
N ARG A 96 -8.97 -8.57 1.34
CA ARG A 96 -9.93 -9.47 1.98
C ARG A 96 -10.89 -8.65 2.82
N ILE A 97 -12.18 -8.93 2.68
CA ILE A 97 -13.19 -8.41 3.60
C ILE A 97 -13.39 -9.49 4.65
N LEU A 98 -13.14 -9.15 5.90
CA LEU A 98 -13.32 -10.05 7.04
C LEU A 98 -14.81 -10.21 7.36
N GLU A 99 -15.18 -11.30 8.06
CA GLU A 99 -16.57 -11.55 8.45
C GLU A 99 -17.14 -10.44 9.34
N SER A 100 -16.29 -9.71 10.06
CA SER A 100 -16.64 -8.52 10.84
C SER A 100 -17.03 -7.31 9.99
N GLY A 101 -16.78 -7.34 8.67
CA GLY A 101 -16.92 -6.21 7.77
C GLY A 101 -15.67 -5.31 7.69
N ASP A 102 -14.64 -5.62 8.47
CA ASP A 102 -13.33 -4.98 8.39
C ASP A 102 -12.62 -5.36 7.08
N LEU A 103 -11.71 -4.49 6.65
CA LEU A 103 -10.93 -4.70 5.44
C LEU A 103 -9.48 -5.00 5.81
N GLU A 104 -9.01 -6.16 5.36
CA GLU A 104 -7.61 -6.55 5.44
C GLU A 104 -6.96 -6.35 4.07
N LEU A 105 -5.94 -5.51 4.05
CA LEU A 105 -5.18 -5.20 2.85
C LEU A 105 -3.79 -5.77 3.00
N GLU A 106 -3.47 -6.76 2.17
CA GLU A 106 -2.20 -7.46 2.17
C GLU A 106 -1.40 -6.98 0.94
N PHE A 107 -0.26 -6.35 1.21
CA PHE A 107 0.70 -5.95 0.19
C PHE A 107 1.92 -6.86 0.25
N VAL A 108 2.24 -7.49 -0.87
CA VAL A 108 3.50 -8.20 -1.09
C VAL A 108 4.26 -7.41 -2.14
N LEU A 109 5.29 -6.71 -1.70
CA LEU A 109 6.11 -5.84 -2.55
C LEU A 109 7.48 -6.49 -2.73
N THR A 110 7.83 -6.92 -3.95
CA THR A 110 9.22 -7.25 -4.26
C THR A 110 9.93 -5.96 -4.62
N LEU A 111 10.62 -5.42 -3.62
CA LEU A 111 11.43 -4.23 -3.78
C LEU A 111 12.78 -4.62 -4.34
N ARG A 112 13.10 -4.16 -5.55
CA ARG A 112 14.42 -4.37 -6.15
C ARG A 112 15.39 -3.33 -5.60
N VAL A 113 16.01 -3.64 -4.47
CA VAL A 113 17.07 -2.80 -3.89
C VAL A 113 18.39 -3.16 -4.59
N LEU A 114 18.91 -2.24 -5.40
CA LEU A 114 20.26 -2.29 -6.00
C LEU A 114 20.62 -3.66 -6.61
N ARG A 115 19.94 -4.09 -7.69
CA ARG A 115 20.27 -5.32 -8.46
C ARG A 115 20.43 -6.60 -7.62
N SER A 116 19.78 -6.71 -6.46
CA SER A 116 19.76 -7.95 -5.68
C SER A 116 18.32 -8.29 -5.29
N THR A 117 17.90 -9.52 -5.59
CA THR A 117 16.59 -10.06 -5.23
C THR A 117 16.68 -10.61 -3.81
N TRP A 118 15.87 -10.08 -2.89
CA TRP A 118 15.66 -10.69 -1.57
C TRP A 118 14.27 -11.33 -1.55
N GLU A 119 14.21 -12.60 -1.19
CA GLU A 119 12.98 -13.39 -1.08
C GLU A 119 12.58 -13.44 0.40
N ALA A 120 11.50 -12.75 0.78
CA ALA A 120 10.85 -12.87 2.08
C ALA A 120 9.49 -13.54 1.90
N LYS A 121 9.17 -14.52 2.75
CA LYS A 121 7.88 -15.22 2.74
C LYS A 121 6.98 -14.64 3.83
N TYR A 122 5.87 -14.05 3.39
CA TYR A 122 4.75 -13.57 4.20
C TYR A 122 3.82 -14.73 4.58
#